data_AF-A0A2V9NWC6-F1
#
_entry.id   AF-A0A2V9NWC6-F1
#
_cell.length_a   1.000
_cell.length_b   1.000
_cell.length_c   1.000
_cell.angle_alpha   90.00
_cell.angle_beta   90.00
_cell.angle_gamma   90.00
#
_symmetry.space_group_name_H-M   'P 1'
#
loop_
_entity.id
_entity.type
_entity.pdbx_description
1 polymer ?
#
loop_
_entity_poly.entity_id
_entity_poly.type
_entity_poly.pdbx_seq_one_letter_code
_entity_poly.pdbx_strand_id
1 'polypeptide(L)'
;MKPNGKVFAVRVVLLTLCVMGLFSIAGQAQTTRGSFKLPVEAHWGKMVLAPGEYDFTISDGLEGRIATVRSRETGLSGMIMSADTSELGSDKETKLLLSKSEMGVYVRALCLGDSGVMLNYGIPKSGKMTRLPPPRSATMASASGAQ
;
A
#
# COMPACT_ATOMS: atom_id res chain seq x y z
N MET A 1 -20.66 -68.79 0.83
CA MET A 1 -20.72 -67.39 1.31
C MET A 1 -20.65 -66.47 0.10
N LYS A 2 -21.69 -65.66 -0.13
CA LYS A 2 -21.86 -64.83 -1.34
C LYS A 2 -21.61 -63.38 -0.94
N PRO A 3 -20.64 -62.66 -1.53
CA PRO A 3 -20.31 -61.31 -1.08
C PRO A 3 -21.41 -60.33 -1.49
N ASN A 4 -21.99 -59.65 -0.50
CA ASN A 4 -23.10 -58.72 -0.67
C ASN A 4 -22.62 -57.40 -1.31
N GLY A 5 -22.64 -57.32 -2.64
CA GLY A 5 -22.17 -56.18 -3.44
C GLY A 5 -22.83 -54.83 -3.13
N LYS A 6 -23.93 -54.81 -2.37
CA LYS A 6 -24.61 -53.57 -1.93
C LYS A 6 -23.79 -52.77 -0.91
N VAL A 7 -23.01 -53.44 -0.05
CA VAL A 7 -22.22 -52.77 1.00
C VAL A 7 -20.96 -52.10 0.41
N PHE A 8 -20.43 -52.67 -0.68
CA PHE A 8 -19.26 -52.14 -1.37
C PHE A 8 -19.60 -50.86 -2.13
N ALA A 9 -20.75 -50.81 -2.81
CA ALA A 9 -21.21 -49.63 -3.55
C ALA A 9 -21.42 -48.40 -2.65
N VAL A 10 -22.01 -48.58 -1.46
CA VAL A 10 -22.26 -47.48 -0.51
C VAL A 10 -20.96 -46.88 0.02
N ARG A 11 -19.92 -47.68 0.26
CA ARG A 11 -18.62 -47.20 0.71
C ARG A 11 -17.85 -46.44 -0.36
N VAL A 12 -17.97 -46.85 -1.63
CA VAL A 12 -17.32 -46.16 -2.76
C VAL A 12 -17.96 -44.80 -3.00
N VAL A 13 -19.30 -44.71 -2.95
CA VAL A 13 -20.02 -43.43 -3.14
C VAL A 13 -19.67 -42.41 -2.05
N LEU A 14 -19.56 -42.84 -0.79
CA LEU A 14 -19.21 -41.96 0.33
C LEU A 14 -17.76 -41.45 0.25
N LEU A 15 -16.83 -42.26 -0.26
CA LEU A 15 -15.42 -41.87 -0.44
C LEU A 15 -15.21 -40.91 -1.62
N THR A 16 -16.00 -41.01 -2.70
CA THR A 16 -15.93 -40.06 -3.83
C THR A 16 -16.46 -38.67 -3.49
N LEU A 17 -17.37 -38.53 -2.52
CA LEU A 17 -17.95 -37.22 -2.17
C LEU A 17 -16.99 -36.32 -1.34
N CYS A 18 -15.96 -36.89 -0.71
CA CYS A 18 -15.06 -36.15 0.17
C CYS A 18 -13.89 -35.43 -0.55
N VAL A 19 -13.68 -35.66 -1.85
CA VAL A 19 -12.51 -35.12 -2.57
C VAL A 19 -12.74 -33.72 -3.16
N MET A 20 -13.99 -33.23 -3.23
CA MET A 20 -14.30 -31.92 -3.86
C MET A 20 -14.26 -30.72 -2.91
N GLY A 21 -13.89 -30.88 -1.64
CA GLY A 21 -13.97 -29.82 -0.63
C GLY A 21 -12.74 -28.93 -0.45
N LEU A 22 -11.66 -29.11 -1.23
CA LEU A 22 -10.39 -28.40 -1.02
C LEU A 22 -10.00 -27.51 -2.20
N PHE A 23 -10.95 -26.78 -2.78
CA PHE A 23 -10.60 -25.53 -3.45
C PHE A 23 -10.72 -24.41 -2.42
N SER A 24 -9.74 -24.35 -1.51
CA SER A 24 -9.43 -23.08 -0.85
C SER A 24 -9.04 -22.12 -1.95
N ILE A 25 -9.99 -21.33 -2.43
CA ILE A 25 -9.69 -20.14 -3.21
C ILE A 25 -8.87 -19.29 -2.26
N ALA A 26 -7.54 -19.33 -2.43
CA ALA A 26 -6.66 -18.37 -1.81
C ALA A 26 -7.17 -17.00 -2.29
N GLY A 27 -7.91 -16.31 -1.41
CA GLY A 27 -8.33 -14.95 -1.65
C GLY A 27 -7.07 -14.13 -1.81
N GLN A 28 -6.68 -13.87 -3.04
CA GLN A 28 -5.63 -12.90 -3.34
C GLN A 28 -6.21 -11.56 -2.92
N ALA A 29 -5.92 -11.14 -1.68
CA ALA A 29 -6.09 -9.74 -1.30
C ALA A 29 -5.22 -8.95 -2.27
N GLN A 30 -5.85 -8.37 -3.29
CA GLN A 30 -5.18 -7.61 -4.34
C GLN A 30 -4.60 -6.35 -3.68
N THR A 31 -3.38 -6.49 -3.18
CA THR A 31 -2.64 -5.38 -2.60
C THR A 31 -2.15 -4.53 -3.77
N THR A 32 -2.86 -3.45 -4.09
CA THR A 32 -2.42 -2.50 -5.11
C THR A 32 -1.07 -1.93 -4.68
N ARG A 33 -0.10 -1.94 -5.57
CA ARG A 33 1.27 -1.45 -5.29
C ARG A 33 1.79 -0.65 -6.47
N GLY A 34 2.70 0.27 -6.18
CA GLY A 34 3.37 1.07 -7.20
C GLY A 34 4.53 1.85 -6.62
N SER A 35 5.08 2.74 -7.43
CA SER A 35 6.16 3.62 -7.03
C SER A 35 5.98 5.01 -7.61
N PHE A 36 6.53 6.02 -6.95
CA PHE A 36 6.58 7.37 -7.45
C PHE A 36 7.86 8.07 -7.04
N LYS A 37 8.28 9.04 -7.85
CA LYS A 37 9.33 9.99 -7.51
C LYS A 37 8.71 11.26 -6.98
N LEU A 38 9.13 11.68 -5.79
CA LEU A 38 8.71 12.93 -5.19
C LEU A 38 9.77 14.02 -5.45
N PRO A 39 9.46 15.08 -6.21
CA PRO A 39 10.45 16.09 -6.59
C PRO A 39 10.72 17.13 -5.50
N VAL A 40 9.79 17.29 -4.54
CA VAL A 40 9.83 18.32 -3.49
C VAL A 40 9.40 17.72 -2.16
N GLU A 41 9.76 18.37 -1.05
CA GLU A 41 9.21 17.97 0.25
C GLU A 41 7.69 18.14 0.25
N ALA A 42 6.96 17.12 0.70
CA ALA A 42 5.50 17.16 0.74
C ALA A 42 4.93 16.57 2.03
N HIS A 43 3.89 17.21 2.54
CA HIS A 43 3.09 16.70 3.65
C HIS A 43 2.10 15.63 3.13
N TRP A 44 1.90 14.56 3.90
CA TRP A 44 0.87 13.56 3.62
C TRP A 44 0.22 13.13 4.95
N GLY A 45 -0.96 13.68 5.23
CA GLY A 45 -1.58 13.54 6.54
C GLY A 45 -0.69 14.15 7.65
N LYS A 46 -0.27 13.32 8.61
CA LYS A 46 0.65 13.73 9.69
C LYS A 46 2.13 13.46 9.37
N MET A 47 2.42 13.05 8.13
CA MET A 47 3.77 12.71 7.70
C MET A 47 4.36 13.82 6.83
N VAL A 48 5.68 13.96 6.86
CA VAL A 48 6.45 14.80 5.94
C VAL A 48 7.41 13.90 5.16
N LEU A 49 7.27 13.89 3.84
CA LEU A 49 8.12 13.16 2.91
C LEU A 49 9.18 14.08 2.34
N ALA A 50 10.45 13.73 2.49
CA ALA A 50 11.54 14.39 1.76
C ALA A 50 11.47 14.04 0.26
N PRO A 51 12.08 14.86 -0.63
CA PRO A 51 12.25 14.48 -2.04
C PRO A 51 12.98 13.13 -2.17
N GLY A 52 12.57 12.29 -3.11
CA GLY A 52 13.17 10.97 -3.31
C GLY A 52 12.28 9.96 -4.01
N GLU A 53 12.76 8.73 -4.09
CA GLU A 53 12.04 7.59 -4.68
C GLU A 53 11.28 6.81 -3.58
N TYR A 54 10.01 6.53 -3.84
CA TYR A 54 9.14 5.85 -2.89
C TYR A 54 8.37 4.70 -3.55
N ASP A 55 8.19 3.63 -2.79
CA ASP A 55 7.27 2.55 -3.08
C ASP A 55 6.02 2.72 -2.21
N PHE A 56 4.86 2.34 -2.74
CA PHE A 56 3.62 2.32 -1.96
C PHE A 56 2.85 1.02 -2.13
N THR A 57 2.09 0.68 -1.10
CA THR A 57 1.09 -0.40 -1.11
C THR A 57 -0.21 0.08 -0.51
N ILE A 58 -1.33 -0.40 -1.03
CA ILE A 58 -2.68 -0.05 -0.58
C ILE A 58 -3.31 -1.30 0.02
N SER A 59 -3.81 -1.15 1.24
CA SER A 59 -4.59 -2.16 1.94
C SER A 59 -5.92 -1.57 2.36
N ASP A 60 -6.99 -2.37 2.27
CA ASP A 60 -8.27 -2.00 2.85
C ASP A 60 -8.19 -2.09 4.39
N GLY A 61 -8.56 -1.01 5.07
CA GLY A 61 -8.71 -0.94 6.52
C GLY A 61 -10.19 -0.83 6.90
N LEU A 62 -10.48 -0.95 8.20
CA LEU A 62 -11.86 -0.92 8.72
C LEU A 62 -12.58 0.43 8.46
N GLU A 63 -11.84 1.53 8.49
CA GLU A 63 -12.38 2.90 8.35
C GLU A 63 -12.07 3.55 6.99
N GLY A 64 -11.36 2.85 6.10
CA GLY A 64 -10.92 3.39 4.81
C GLY A 64 -9.67 2.69 4.29
N ARG A 65 -9.14 3.16 3.16
CA ARG A 65 -7.93 2.60 2.56
C ARG A 65 -6.67 3.20 3.18
N ILE A 66 -5.71 2.33 3.45
CA ILE A 66 -4.42 2.71 4.05
C ILE A 66 -3.36 2.62 2.96
N ALA A 67 -2.69 3.74 2.70
CA ALA A 67 -1.47 3.79 1.91
C ALA A 67 -0.27 3.60 2.85
N THR A 68 0.49 2.54 2.64
CA THR A 68 1.83 2.39 3.23
C THR A 68 2.84 2.90 2.22
N VAL A 69 3.63 3.90 2.60
CA VAL A 69 4.66 4.53 1.75
C VAL A 69 6.02 4.23 2.34
N ARG A 70 6.95 3.74 1.53
CA ARG A 70 8.31 3.37 1.93
C ARG A 70 9.33 4.09 1.08
N SER A 71 10.28 4.77 1.73
CA SER A 71 11.44 5.35 1.06
C SER A 71 12.33 4.24 0.54
N ARG A 72 12.66 4.26 -0.75
CA ARG A 72 13.55 3.27 -1.36
C ARG A 72 15.00 3.45 -0.89
N GLU A 73 15.37 4.67 -0.50
CA GLU A 73 16.74 5.02 -0.12
C GLU A 73 17.02 4.74 1.37
N THR A 74 16.09 5.10 2.26
CA THR A 74 16.27 4.89 3.70
C THR A 74 15.63 3.60 4.21
N GLY A 75 14.73 3.00 3.43
CA GLY A 75 13.93 1.84 3.82
C GLY A 75 12.83 2.16 4.84
N LEU A 76 12.78 3.39 5.37
CA LEU A 76 11.78 3.83 6.34
C LEU A 76 10.41 3.94 5.69
N SER A 77 9.36 3.58 6.44
CA SER A 77 7.99 3.59 5.96
C SER A 77 7.04 4.31 6.90
N GLY A 78 5.96 4.83 6.36
CA GLY A 78 4.84 5.38 7.10
C GLY A 78 3.51 4.98 6.49
N MET A 79 2.44 5.07 7.29
CA MET A 79 1.09 4.71 6.88
C MET A 79 0.19 5.94 6.94
N ILE A 80 -0.67 6.09 5.95
CA ILE A 80 -1.62 7.19 5.85
C ILE A 80 -2.96 6.64 5.41
N MET A 81 -4.01 6.95 6.17
CA MET A 81 -5.38 6.63 5.82
C MET A 81 -5.94 7.69 4.86
N SER A 82 -6.65 7.26 3.82
CA SER A 82 -7.42 8.15 2.95
C SER A 82 -8.55 8.82 3.73
N ALA A 83 -8.80 10.10 3.47
CA ALA A 83 -9.97 10.79 4.02
C ALA A 83 -11.27 10.30 3.36
N ASP A 84 -11.22 10.07 2.06
CA ASP A 84 -12.33 9.56 1.27
C ASP A 84 -11.81 8.90 -0.02
N THR A 85 -12.70 8.23 -0.73
CA THR A 85 -12.39 7.51 -1.97
C THR A 85 -13.38 7.93 -3.05
N SER A 86 -12.90 8.21 -4.25
CA SER A 86 -13.71 8.58 -5.41
C SER A 86 -13.36 7.71 -6.62
N GLU A 87 -14.25 7.64 -7.60
CA GLU A 87 -13.97 6.98 -8.88
C GLU A 87 -13.05 7.86 -9.74
N LEU A 88 -12.02 7.24 -10.30
CA LEU A 88 -11.10 7.84 -11.24
C LEU A 88 -11.66 7.58 -12.64
N GLY A 89 -12.46 8.51 -13.17
CA GLY A 89 -13.30 8.36 -14.36
C GLY A 89 -12.70 7.56 -15.54
N SER A 90 -12.19 8.24 -16.57
CA SER A 90 -11.54 7.57 -17.73
C SER A 90 -10.02 7.52 -17.63
N ASP A 91 -9.46 8.12 -16.57
CA ASP A 91 -8.02 8.21 -16.36
C ASP A 91 -7.50 6.88 -15.80
N LYS A 92 -6.58 6.26 -16.55
CA LYS A 92 -5.97 4.97 -16.22
C LYS A 92 -4.55 5.12 -15.67
N GLU A 93 -4.11 6.34 -15.40
CA GLU A 93 -2.77 6.59 -14.92
C GLU A 93 -2.71 6.54 -13.39
N THR A 94 -1.73 5.78 -12.88
CA THR A 94 -1.37 5.83 -11.46
C THR A 94 -0.46 7.02 -11.21
N LYS A 95 -0.93 8.01 -10.44
CA LYS A 95 -0.19 9.26 -10.19
C LYS A 95 -0.49 9.86 -8.82
N LEU A 96 0.47 10.63 -8.33
CA LEU A 96 0.36 11.37 -7.08
C LEU A 96 0.03 12.84 -7.37
N LEU A 97 -1.07 13.33 -6.84
CA LEU A 97 -1.49 14.71 -7.04
C LEU A 97 -1.05 15.57 -5.84
N LEU A 98 -0.29 16.61 -6.13
CA LEU A 98 0.20 17.58 -5.16
C LEU A 98 -0.61 18.88 -5.22
N SER A 99 -0.77 19.53 -4.07
CA SER A 99 -1.36 20.86 -3.93
C SER A 99 -0.51 21.71 -2.99
N LYS A 100 -0.70 23.04 -3.04
CA LYS A 100 -0.07 23.99 -2.11
C LYS A 100 -1.06 24.36 -0.99
N SER A 101 -0.52 24.56 0.20
CA SER A 101 -1.22 25.09 1.38
C SER A 101 -0.31 26.09 2.09
N GLU A 102 -0.81 26.74 3.15
CA GLU A 102 0.01 27.61 4.01
C GLU A 102 1.18 26.85 4.67
N MET A 103 1.03 25.54 4.89
CA MET A 103 2.06 24.68 5.46
C MET A 103 3.06 24.16 4.42
N GLY A 104 2.89 24.50 3.13
CA GLY A 104 3.71 24.01 2.04
C GLY A 104 2.98 23.06 1.10
N VAL A 105 3.76 22.27 0.35
CA VAL A 105 3.24 21.29 -0.61
C VAL A 105 2.70 20.07 0.13
N TYR A 106 1.56 19.55 -0.28
CA TYR A 106 0.97 18.35 0.30
C TYR A 106 0.39 17.44 -0.76
N VAL A 107 0.29 16.15 -0.43
CA VAL A 107 -0.40 15.14 -1.24
C VAL A 107 -1.90 15.29 -1.03
N ARG A 108 -2.61 15.69 -2.08
CA ARG A 108 -4.07 15.83 -2.06
C ARG A 108 -4.77 14.53 -2.42
N ALA A 109 -4.18 13.76 -3.31
CA ALA A 109 -4.77 12.52 -3.79
C ALA A 109 -3.72 11.56 -4.38
N LEU A 110 -4.04 10.27 -4.32
CA LEU A 110 -3.35 9.20 -5.03
C LEU A 110 -4.33 8.55 -6.01
N CYS A 111 -4.07 8.73 -7.30
CA CYS A 111 -4.81 8.07 -8.39
C CYS A 111 -4.24 6.67 -8.60
N LEU A 112 -5.10 5.65 -8.59
CA LEU A 112 -4.77 4.25 -8.78
C LEU A 112 -5.41 3.78 -10.09
N GLY A 113 -4.72 4.04 -11.19
CA GLY A 113 -5.21 3.84 -12.55
C GLY A 113 -5.71 2.42 -12.83
N ASP A 114 -4.99 1.41 -12.33
CA ASP A 114 -5.33 -0.01 -12.52
C ASP A 114 -6.67 -0.39 -11.86
N SER A 115 -7.04 0.31 -10.79
CA SER A 115 -8.29 0.07 -10.05
C SER A 115 -9.41 1.04 -10.39
N GLY A 116 -9.13 2.10 -11.18
CA GLY A 116 -10.08 3.18 -11.43
C GLY A 116 -10.49 3.94 -10.16
N VAL A 117 -9.61 4.02 -9.16
CA VAL A 117 -9.91 4.65 -7.86
C VAL A 117 -8.96 5.80 -7.57
N MET A 118 -9.49 6.86 -6.97
CA MET A 118 -8.75 7.98 -6.41
C MET A 118 -8.91 8.01 -4.89
N LEU A 119 -7.78 7.96 -4.17
CA LEU A 119 -7.76 8.13 -2.71
C LEU A 119 -7.49 9.59 -2.39
N ASN A 120 -8.42 10.27 -1.73
CA ASN A 120 -8.28 11.68 -1.37
C ASN A 120 -7.73 11.82 0.05
N TYR A 121 -6.94 12.86 0.27
CA TYR A 121 -6.31 13.16 1.55
C TYR A 121 -6.58 14.61 1.95
N GLY A 122 -6.82 14.81 3.25
CA GLY A 122 -7.11 16.13 3.79
C GLY A 122 -5.90 17.06 3.75
N ILE A 123 -6.19 18.37 3.76
CA ILE A 123 -5.18 19.41 3.95
C ILE A 123 -4.48 19.18 5.30
N PRO A 124 -3.14 19.18 5.34
CA PRO A 124 -2.39 19.04 6.58
C PRO A 124 -2.82 20.09 7.60
N LYS A 125 -3.03 19.67 8.84
CA LYS A 125 -3.31 20.57 9.97
C LYS A 125 -2.03 20.74 10.79
N SER A 126 -1.86 21.92 11.38
CA SER A 126 -0.78 22.18 12.33
C SER A 126 -0.84 21.19 13.50
N GLY A 127 0.30 20.57 13.82
CA GLY A 127 0.40 19.54 14.85
C GLY A 127 1.73 18.77 14.80
N LYS A 128 1.89 17.78 15.67
CA LYS A 128 3.09 16.92 15.68
C LYS A 128 3.16 16.12 14.38
N MET A 129 4.18 16.38 13.58
CA MET A 129 4.44 15.72 12.31
C MET A 129 5.57 14.70 12.45
N THR A 130 5.44 13.58 11.74
CA THR A 130 6.47 12.54 11.63
C THR A 130 7.20 12.72 10.30
N ARG A 131 8.51 12.95 10.33
CA ARG A 131 9.30 13.14 9.12
C ARG A 131 9.91 11.82 8.69
N LEU A 132 9.70 11.44 7.43
CA LEU A 132 10.54 10.46 6.74
C LEU A 132 11.76 11.21 6.20
N PRO A 133 12.95 11.02 6.80
CA PRO A 133 14.12 11.81 6.49
C PRO A 133 14.61 11.55 5.07
N PRO A 134 15.30 12.51 4.44
CA PRO A 134 16.07 12.23 3.24
C PRO A 134 17.17 11.19 3.54
N PRO A 135 17.71 10.52 2.50
CA PRO A 135 18.90 9.72 2.67
C PRO A 135 19.97 10.56 3.34
N ARG A 136 20.61 10.00 4.37
CA ARG A 136 21.81 10.61 4.93
C ARG A 136 22.84 10.59 3.81
N SER A 137 23.07 11.74 3.16
CA SER A 137 24.33 11.97 2.45
C SER A 137 25.41 11.55 3.42
N ALA A 138 26.18 10.52 3.07
CA ALA A 138 27.26 10.02 3.89
C ALA A 138 28.05 11.24 4.37
N THR A 139 27.89 11.59 5.65
CA THR A 139 28.68 12.63 6.26
C THR A 139 30.11 12.17 6.05
N MET A 140 30.83 12.86 5.16
CA MET A 140 32.27 12.73 5.04
C MET A 140 32.82 13.06 6.43
N ALA A 141 33.02 12.03 7.24
CA ALA A 141 33.88 12.10 8.40
C ALA A 141 35.30 12.24 7.83
N SER A 142 35.62 13.45 7.38
CA SER A 142 36.99 13.90 7.20
C SER A 142 37.55 14.05 8.60
N ALA A 143 37.99 12.93 9.18
CA ALA A 143 38.85 12.95 10.34
C ALA A 143 40.21 13.45 9.87
N SER A 144 40.34 14.78 9.79
CA SER A 144 41.63 15.47 9.80
C SER A 144 42.25 15.30 11.18
N GLY A 145 42.80 14.11 11.44
CA GLY A 145 43.69 13.87 12.57
C GLY A 145 45.11 14.20 12.18
N ALA A 146 45.53 15.44 12.45
CA ALA A 146 46.93 15.78 12.52
C ALA A 146 47.55 15.13 13.77
N GLN A 147 48.62 14.36 13.60
CA GLN A 147 49.83 14.42 14.43
C GLN A 147 50.96 13.60 13.80
#